data_AF-A0A3B9TWX3-F1
#
_entry.id   AF-A0A3B9TWX3-F1
#
_cell.length_a   1.000
_cell.length_b   1.000
_cell.length_c   1.000
_cell.angle_alpha   90.00
_cell.angle_beta   90.00
_cell.angle_gamma   90.00
#
_symmetry.space_group_name_H-M   'P 1'
#
loop_
_entity.id
_entity.type
_entity.pdbx_description
1 polymer ?
#
loop_
_entity_poly.entity_id
_entity_poly.type
_entity_poly.pdbx_seq_one_letter_code
_entity_poly.pdbx_strand_id
1 'polypeptide(L)' 'AGGIEEWDKPGEPAHDPEGLAAFCDEVRKVMKPPVILSETAAHINDQGFADLALSILDGWIEDGTVAAPASNKEPKS' A
#
# COMPACT_ATOMS: atom_id res chain seq x y z
N ALA A 1 12.29 -5.76 -7.54
CA ALA A 1 12.81 -5.38 -6.20
C ALA A 1 11.89 -4.28 -5.72
N GLY A 2 11.51 -4.28 -4.44
CA GLY A 2 10.60 -3.24 -3.92
C GLY A 2 11.22 -1.85 -4.05
N GLY A 3 10.34 -0.85 -4.00
CA GLY A 3 10.69 0.56 -4.11
C GLY A 3 9.45 1.41 -3.85
N ILE A 4 9.66 2.57 -3.24
CA ILE A 4 8.55 3.42 -2.75
C ILE A 4 8.19 4.55 -3.72
N GLU A 5 8.93 4.69 -4.81
CA GLU A 5 8.72 5.68 -5.86
C GLU A 5 9.24 5.15 -7.21
N GLU A 6 8.88 5.77 -8.34
CA GLU A 6 9.10 5.26 -9.71
C GLU A 6 10.56 4.92 -10.05
N TRP A 7 11.52 5.67 -9.51
CA TRP A 7 12.96 5.51 -9.76
C TRP A 7 13.67 4.69 -8.69
N ASP A 8 12.97 4.13 -7.70
CA ASP A 8 13.56 3.26 -6.69
C ASP A 8 13.61 1.80 -7.19
N LYS A 9 14.36 1.59 -8.29
CA LYS A 9 14.52 0.29 -8.94
C LYS A 9 15.91 0.13 -9.56
N PRO A 10 16.43 -1.11 -9.70
CA PRO A 10 17.79 -1.35 -10.17
C PRO A 10 18.14 -0.61 -11.46
N GLY A 11 19.19 0.22 -11.41
CA GLY A 11 19.69 0.97 -12.56
C GLY A 11 19.16 2.40 -12.67
N GLU A 12 18.21 2.81 -11.85
CA GLU A 12 17.67 4.17 -11.83
C GLU A 12 18.38 5.07 -10.79
N PRO A 13 18.34 6.41 -10.95
CA PRO A 13 19.13 7.35 -10.14
C PRO A 13 18.82 7.35 -8.63
N ALA A 14 17.61 6.91 -8.25
CA ALA A 14 17.13 6.96 -6.88
C ALA A 14 17.08 5.57 -6.21
N HIS A 15 17.66 4.54 -6.85
CA HIS A 15 17.70 3.22 -6.26
C HIS A 15 18.63 3.16 -5.03
N ASP A 16 18.02 3.13 -3.86
CA ASP A 16 18.70 3.05 -2.57
C ASP A 16 18.13 1.90 -1.71
N PRO A 17 18.57 0.66 -1.97
CA PRO A 17 18.08 -0.50 -1.23
C PRO A 17 18.44 -0.48 0.26
N GLU A 18 19.52 0.20 0.64
CA GLU A 18 19.93 0.33 2.05
C GLU A 18 19.04 1.33 2.79
N GLY A 19 18.79 2.49 2.19
CA GLY A 19 17.86 3.49 2.71
C GLY A 19 16.44 2.95 2.86
N LEU A 20 15.94 2.22 1.86
CA LEU A 20 14.63 1.57 1.93
C LEU A 20 14.57 0.53 3.06
N ALA A 21 15.62 -0.29 3.23
CA ALA A 21 15.67 -1.28 4.30
C ALA A 21 15.65 -0.62 5.70
N ALA A 22 16.43 0.44 5.89
CA ALA A 22 16.45 1.21 7.14
C ALA A 22 15.10 1.86 7.44
N PHE A 23 14.45 2.44 6.42
CA PHE A 23 13.10 3.00 6.55
C PHE A 23 12.09 1.94 6.99
N CYS A 24 12.06 0.78 6.33
CA CYS A 24 11.14 -0.30 6.68
C CYS A 24 11.37 -0.83 8.11
N ASP A 25 12.62 -0.95 8.53
CA ASP A 25 12.96 -1.37 9.90
C ASP A 25 12.42 -0.38 10.94
N GLU A 26 12.59 0.92 10.72
CA GLU A 26 12.02 1.94 11.61
C GLU A 26 10.48 1.94 11.62
N VAL A 27 9.83 1.77 10.47
CA VAL A 27 8.35 1.62 10.40
C VAL A 27 7.86 0.45 11.26
N ARG A 28 8.51 -0.73 11.19
CA ARG A 28 8.16 -1.89 12.03
C ARG A 28 8.32 -1.60 13.52
N LYS A 29 9.33 -0.80 13.90
CA LYS A 29 9.56 -0.43 15.31
C LYS A 29 8.50 0.53 15.84
N VAL A 30 8.06 1.51 15.04
CA VAL A 30 7.15 2.56 15.51
C VAL A 30 5.67 2.20 15.35
N MET A 31 5.31 1.35 14.38
CA MET A 31 3.93 0.89 14.21
C MET A 31 3.58 -0.08 15.34
N LYS A 32 2.55 0.28 16.12
CA LYS A 32 2.07 -0.45 17.30
C LYS A 32 0.54 -0.47 17.30
N PRO A 33 -0.10 -1.46 17.96
CA PRO A 33 -1.54 -1.47 18.14
C PRO A 33 -2.07 -0.14 18.69
N PRO A 34 -3.23 0.34 18.22
CA PRO A 34 -4.18 -0.32 17.33
C PRO A 34 -3.86 -0.19 15.82
N VAL A 35 -2.71 0.39 15.44
CA VAL A 35 -2.31 0.54 14.04
C VAL A 35 -1.87 -0.82 13.48
N ILE A 36 -2.41 -1.20 12.33
CA ILE A 36 -2.07 -2.43 11.60
C ILE A 36 -1.04 -2.10 10.53
N LEU A 37 0.05 -2.87 10.48
CA LEU A 37 1.09 -2.78 9.45
C LEU A 37 0.95 -3.98 8.50
N SER A 38 0.84 -3.70 7.20
CA SER A 38 0.92 -4.70 6.13
C SER A 38 2.18 -4.46 5.32
N GLU A 39 2.88 -5.53 4.94
CA GLU A 39 4.15 -5.47 4.23
C GLU A 39 4.08 -6.27 2.92
N THR A 40 4.77 -5.79 1.89
CA THR A 40 4.88 -6.45 0.58
C THR A 40 6.25 -6.19 -0.02
N ALA A 41 6.73 -7.15 -0.82
CA ALA A 41 7.97 -7.00 -1.58
C ALA A 41 7.76 -6.33 -2.96
N ALA A 42 6.51 -6.02 -3.31
CA ALA A 42 6.14 -5.33 -4.54
C ALA A 42 6.73 -3.91 -4.59
N HIS A 43 7.12 -3.47 -5.78
CA HIS A 43 7.37 -2.06 -6.04
C HIS A 43 6.03 -1.29 -6.01
N ILE A 44 6.02 0.00 -5.64
CA ILE A 44 4.78 0.78 -5.52
C ILE A 44 3.93 0.78 -6.81
N ASN A 45 4.58 0.65 -7.96
CA ASN A 45 3.95 0.59 -9.29
C ASN A 45 3.68 -0.84 -9.81
N ASP A 46 3.96 -1.87 -9.02
CA ASP A 46 3.58 -3.24 -9.36
C ASP A 46 2.10 -3.48 -9.05
N GLN A 47 1.43 -4.30 -9.88
CA GLN A 47 0.04 -4.69 -9.66
C GLN A 47 -0.19 -5.29 -8.26
N GLY A 48 0.76 -6.06 -7.73
CA GLY A 48 0.66 -6.67 -6.40
C GLY A 48 0.61 -5.66 -5.25
N PHE A 49 1.16 -4.45 -5.43
CA PHE A 49 1.01 -3.37 -4.44
C PHE A 49 -0.43 -2.84 -4.44
N ALA A 50 -0.98 -2.57 -5.63
CA ALA A 50 -2.35 -2.10 -5.79
C ALA A 50 -3.37 -3.14 -5.28
N ASP A 51 -3.17 -4.42 -5.58
CA ASP A 51 -4.04 -5.51 -5.12
C ASP A 51 -4.06 -5.59 -3.59
N LEU A 52 -2.90 -5.50 -2.94
CA LEU A 52 -2.82 -5.49 -1.47
C LEU A 52 -3.54 -4.27 -0.88
N ALA A 53 -3.26 -3.08 -1.40
CA ALA A 53 -3.87 -1.84 -0.92
C ALA A 53 -5.40 -1.87 -1.04
N LEU A 54 -5.93 -2.35 -2.17
CA LEU A 54 -7.36 -2.52 -2.39
C LEU A 54 -7.96 -3.56 -1.45
N SER A 55 -7.28 -4.69 -1.20
CA SER A 55 -7.78 -5.71 -0.26
C SER A 55 -7.90 -5.18 1.18
N ILE A 56 -6.99 -4.29 1.60
CA ILE A 56 -7.04 -3.65 2.92
C ILE A 56 -8.22 -2.68 2.98
N LEU A 57 -8.41 -1.87 1.93
CA LEU A 57 -9.55 -0.96 1.83
C LEU A 57 -10.88 -1.72 1.81
N ASP A 58 -10.97 -2.83 1.08
CA ASP A 58 -12.15 -3.69 1.05
C ASP A 58 -12.49 -4.21 2.45
N GLY A 59 -11.48 -4.63 3.22
CA GLY A 59 -11.65 -5.02 4.62
C GLY A 59 -12.21 -3.89 5.50
N TRP A 60 -11.72 -2.66 5.32
CA TRP A 60 -12.25 -1.48 6.03
C TRP A 60 -13.69 -1.13 5.62
N ILE A 61 -14.09 -1.45 4.39
CA ILE A 61 -15.48 -1.27 3.96
C ILE A 61 -16.37 -2.33 4.59
N GLU A 62 -15.91 -3.58 4.65
CA GLU A 62 -16.66 -4.71 5.23
C GLU A 62 -16.87 -4.55 6.75
N ASP A 63 -15.84 -4.10 7.48
CA ASP A 63 -15.92 -3.91 8.93
C ASP A 63 -16.57 -2.58 9.36
N GLY A 64 -16.89 -1.71 8.40
CA GLY A 64 -17.54 -0.43 8.62
C GLY A 64 -16.61 0.71 9.04
N THR A 65 -15.29 0.52 9.00
CA THR A 65 -14.29 1.58 9.23
C THR A 65 -14.37 2.67 8.15
N VAL A 66 -14.59 2.28 6.89
CA VAL A 66 -14.77 3.18 5.75
C VAL A 66 -16.16 2.96 5.16
N ALA A 67 -16.86 4.04 4.78
CA ALA A 67 -18.15 3.92 4.14
C ALA A 67 -18.02 3.33 2.73
N ALA A 68 -18.88 2.37 2.40
CA ALA A 68 -19.01 1.90 1.03
C ALA A 68 -19.34 3.07 0.08
N PRO A 69 -18.81 3.08 -1.14
CA PRO A 69 -19.14 4.11 -2.11
C PRO A 69 -20.66 4.14 -2.34
N ALA A 70 -21.21 5.34 -2.47
CA ALA A 70 -22.62 5.49 -2.82
C ALA A 70 -22.88 4.72 -4.12
N SER A 71 -23.91 3.88 -4.13
CA SER A 71 -24.35 3.16 -5.33
C SER A 71 -24.75 4.19 -6.39
N ASN A 72 -23.88 4.44 -7.36
CA ASN A 72 -24.19 5.25 -8.54
C ASN A 72 -25.03 4.40 -9.51
N LYS A 73 -26.25 4.05 -9.09
CA LYS A 73 -27.25 3.51 -10.02
C LYS A 73 -27.75 4.68 -10.84
N GLU A 74 -27.24 4.82 -12.06
CA GLU A 74 -27.90 5.65 -13.05
C GLU A 74 -29.38 5.23 -13.13
N PRO A 75 -30.34 6.16 -13.10
CA PRO A 75 -31.73 5.82 -13.33
C PRO A 75 -31.82 5.18 -14.72
N LYS A 76 -32.33 3.95 -14.78
CA LYS A 76 -32.68 3.30 -16.05
C LYS A 76 -33.70 4.21 -16.76
N SER A 77 -33.32 4.73 -17.92
CA SER A 77 -34.25 5.39 -18.85
C SER A 77 -35.19 4.40 -19.51
#